data_AF-A0AA96WXR7-F1
#
_entry.id   AF-A0AA96WXR7-F1
#
_cell.length_a   1.000
_cell.length_b   1.000
_cell.length_c   1.000
_cell.angle_alpha   90.00
_cell.angle_beta   90.00
_cell.angle_gamma   90.00
#
_symmetry.space_group_name_H-M   'P 1'
#
loop_
_entity.id
_entity.type
_entity.pdbx_description
1 polymer ?
#
loop_
_entity_poly.entity_id
_entity_poly.type
_entity_poly.pdbx_seq_one_letter_code
_entity_poly.pdbx_strand_id
1 'polypeptide(L)'
;MTRRTVAFSPDRARLAGGGVDPTIKLWNPATGECLSALRGHDNWVRAVAWSPDGRTLASSSADCTIRLWNPVRSSTENILRAERPYEGMNITGVTGLTEAQKMTLKALGAIES
;
A
#
# COMPACT_ATOMS: atom_id res chain seq x y z
N MET A 1 -17.40 7.68 7.57
CA MET A 1 -16.32 8.27 8.39
C MET A 1 -15.07 8.34 7.53
N THR A 2 -14.59 9.54 7.16
CA THR A 2 -13.35 9.70 6.38
C THR A 2 -12.15 9.63 7.31
N ARG A 3 -11.42 8.51 7.28
CA ARG A 3 -10.21 8.33 8.09
C ARG A 3 -9.04 9.03 7.39
N ARG A 4 -8.39 9.96 8.08
CA ARG A 4 -7.18 10.64 7.63
C ARG A 4 -6.05 10.27 8.56
N THR A 5 -4.84 10.17 8.04
CA THR A 5 -3.64 9.81 8.80
C THR A 5 -2.55 10.85 8.60
N VAL A 6 -1.81 11.15 9.66
CA VAL A 6 -0.66 12.07 9.64
C VAL A 6 0.43 11.57 10.58
N ALA A 7 1.69 11.79 10.23
CA ALA A 7 2.83 11.43 11.07
C ALA A 7 4.02 12.36 10.82
N PHE A 8 4.65 12.84 11.90
CA PHE A 8 5.91 13.57 11.83
C PHE A 8 7.08 12.61 11.63
N SER A 9 8.09 13.05 10.88
CA SER A 9 9.41 12.43 10.91
C SER A 9 10.06 12.60 12.30
N PRO A 10 10.98 11.72 12.71
CA PRO A 10 11.63 11.80 14.02
C PRO A 10 12.34 13.13 14.29
N ASP A 11 12.98 13.70 13.26
CA ASP A 11 13.66 15.00 13.29
C ASP A 11 12.69 16.20 13.18
N ARG A 12 11.38 15.94 12.99
CA ARG A 12 10.32 16.94 12.75
C ARG A 12 10.53 17.82 11.53
N ALA A 13 11.46 17.48 10.63
CA ALA A 13 11.68 18.23 9.41
C ALA A 13 10.57 17.99 8.37
N ARG A 14 9.80 16.91 8.50
CA ARG A 14 8.78 16.50 7.53
C ARG A 14 7.51 16.03 8.21
N LEU A 15 6.39 16.30 7.56
CA LEU A 15 5.09 15.73 7.88
C LEU A 15 4.65 14.85 6.73
N ALA A 16 4.20 13.62 7.02
CA ALA A 16 3.58 12.74 6.05
C ALA A 16 2.08 12.66 6.32
N GLY A 17 1.29 12.47 5.26
CA GLY A 17 -0.15 12.33 5.40
C GLY A 17 -0.81 11.69 4.19
N GLY A 18 -1.91 11.01 4.47
CA GLY A 18 -2.69 10.26 3.50
C GLY A 18 -4.15 10.15 3.92
N GLY A 19 -4.99 9.63 3.02
CA GLY A 19 -6.41 9.47 3.28
C GLY A 19 -7.13 8.85 2.08
N VAL A 20 -8.19 9.52 1.63
CA VAL A 20 -9.01 9.04 0.50
C VAL A 20 -8.24 9.08 -0.81
N ASP A 21 -7.32 10.03 -0.97
CA ASP A 21 -6.43 10.03 -2.12
C ASP A 21 -5.43 8.86 -2.00
N PRO A 22 -5.18 8.09 -3.07
CA PRO A 22 -4.22 6.98 -3.07
C PRO A 22 -2.75 7.46 -3.12
N THR A 23 -2.52 8.69 -2.67
CA THR A 23 -1.23 9.37 -2.69
C THR A 23 -0.89 9.81 -1.28
N ILE A 24 0.37 9.64 -0.90
CA ILE A 24 0.88 10.20 0.36
C ILE A 24 1.60 11.49 0.02
N LYS A 25 1.29 12.57 0.73
CA LYS A 25 1.98 13.84 0.55
C LYS A 25 2.97 14.05 1.70
N LEU A 26 4.10 14.67 1.36
CA LEU A 26 5.13 15.09 2.29
C LEU A 26 5.16 16.62 2.33
N TRP A 27 5.20 17.19 3.53
CA TRP A 27 5.25 18.63 3.74
C TRP A 27 6.42 19.04 4.61
N ASN A 28 6.89 20.27 4.41
CA ASN A 28 7.69 20.99 5.39
C ASN A 28 6.73 21.61 6.42
N PRO A 29 6.76 21.19 7.70
CA PRO A 29 5.82 21.68 8.69
C PRO A 29 6.06 23.14 9.10
N ALA A 30 7.27 23.68 8.89
CA ALA A 30 7.59 25.07 9.24
C ALA A 30 7.06 26.06 8.19
N THR A 31 7.11 25.70 6.91
CA THR A 31 6.69 26.57 5.80
C THR A 31 5.30 26.24 5.27
N GLY A 32 4.78 25.04 5.55
CA GLY A 32 3.55 24.52 4.97
C GLY A 32 3.69 24.04 3.52
N GLU A 33 4.91 24.08 2.96
CA GLU A 33 5.17 23.70 1.58
C GLU A 33 5.02 22.19 1.35
N CYS A 34 4.36 21.79 0.26
CA CYS A 34 4.30 20.40 -0.16
C CYS A 34 5.59 20.03 -0.89
N LEU A 35 6.44 19.25 -0.22
CA LEU A 35 7.75 18.83 -0.72
C LEU A 35 7.63 17.78 -1.82
N SER A 36 6.70 16.83 -1.67
CA SER A 36 6.57 15.70 -2.60
C SER A 36 5.22 14.99 -2.46
N ALA A 37 4.89 14.22 -3.50
CA ALA A 37 3.73 13.33 -3.56
C ALA A 37 4.18 11.92 -3.95
N LEU A 38 4.07 10.98 -3.00
CA LEU A 38 4.39 9.58 -3.17
C LEU A 38 3.18 8.86 -3.77
N ARG A 39 3.30 8.54 -5.07
CA ARG A 39 2.25 7.86 -5.85
C ARG A 39 2.60 6.39 -5.98
N GLY A 40 1.58 5.53 -5.89
CA GLY A 40 1.75 4.09 -6.13
C GLY A 40 0.72 3.22 -5.46
N HIS A 41 0.07 3.68 -4.38
CA HIS A 41 -1.13 2.98 -3.91
C HIS A 41 -2.24 3.08 -4.96
N ASP A 42 -3.08 2.05 -5.01
CA ASP A 42 -4.22 1.98 -5.94
C ASP A 42 -5.55 2.29 -5.23
N ASN A 43 -5.49 2.54 -3.92
CA ASN A 43 -6.66 2.80 -3.08
C ASN A 43 -6.28 3.65 -1.85
N TRP A 44 -7.26 3.90 -0.97
CA TRP A 44 -7.15 4.79 0.18
C TRP A 44 -6.01 4.39 1.12
N VAL A 45 -5.19 5.37 1.48
CA VAL A 45 -4.15 5.22 2.50
C VAL A 45 -4.79 5.27 3.87
N ARG A 46 -4.64 4.19 4.64
CA ARG A 46 -5.27 4.02 5.96
C ARG A 46 -4.39 4.47 7.12
N ALA A 47 -3.08 4.31 6.98
CA ALA A 47 -2.10 4.71 7.97
C ALA A 47 -0.75 5.04 7.31
N VAL A 48 0.02 5.90 7.99
CA VAL A 48 1.42 6.20 7.66
C VAL A 48 2.24 6.19 8.95
N ALA A 49 3.48 5.72 8.89
CA ALA A 49 4.40 5.69 10.01
C ALA A 49 5.86 5.86 9.54
N TRP A 50 6.63 6.67 10.26
CA TRP A 50 8.06 6.83 9.99
C TRP A 50 8.87 5.81 10.76
N SER A 51 9.97 5.36 10.16
CA SER A 51 11.02 4.65 10.90
C SER A 51 11.67 5.58 11.94
N PRO A 52 12.18 5.05 13.06
CA PRO A 52 12.84 5.86 14.09
C PRO A 52 14.06 6.64 13.60
N ASP A 53 14.72 6.15 12.55
CA ASP A 53 15.85 6.83 11.90
C ASP A 53 15.42 7.85 10.82
N GLY A 54 14.13 7.95 10.53
CA GLY A 54 13.55 8.88 9.56
C GLY A 54 13.83 8.54 8.09
N ARG A 55 14.50 7.42 7.80
CA ARG A 55 14.93 7.06 6.43
C ARG A 55 13.85 6.36 5.63
N THR A 56 12.88 5.75 6.29
CA THR A 56 11.82 4.98 5.65
C THR A 56 10.47 5.45 6.16
N LEU A 57 9.54 5.65 5.22
CA LEU A 57 8.13 5.81 5.55
C LEU A 57 7.40 4.52 5.18
N ALA A 58 6.62 3.97 6.09
CA ALA A 58 5.70 2.88 5.83
C ALA A 58 4.27 3.43 5.66
N SER A 59 3.52 2.85 4.73
CA SER A 59 2.10 3.15 4.56
C SER A 59 1.29 1.90 4.31
N SER A 60 0.07 1.87 4.85
CA SER A 60 -0.90 0.82 4.58
C SER A 60 -2.08 1.36 3.80
N SER A 61 -2.64 0.54 2.91
CA SER A 61 -3.72 0.95 2.01
C SER A 61 -4.84 -0.07 1.92
N ALA A 62 -6.01 0.38 1.48
CA ALA A 62 -7.13 -0.46 1.12
C ALA A 62 -6.88 -1.32 -0.14
N ASP A 63 -5.74 -1.13 -0.83
CA ASP A 63 -5.28 -1.98 -1.95
C ASP A 63 -4.64 -3.31 -1.49
N CYS A 64 -4.72 -3.61 -0.19
CA CYS A 64 -4.14 -4.80 0.45
C CYS A 64 -2.60 -4.84 0.43
N THR A 65 -1.95 -3.70 0.24
CA THR A 65 -0.48 -3.58 0.32
C THR A 65 -0.03 -2.67 1.46
N ILE A 66 1.18 -2.95 1.94
CA ILE A 66 2.00 -2.03 2.71
C ILE A 66 3.15 -1.60 1.81
N ARG A 67 3.40 -0.31 1.69
CA ARG A 67 4.52 0.22 0.89
C ARG A 67 5.57 0.86 1.80
N LEU A 68 6.83 0.60 1.48
CA LEU A 68 7.98 1.28 2.07
C LEU A 68 8.49 2.31 1.07
N TRP A 69 8.70 3.52 1.55
CA TRP A 69 9.10 4.66 0.74
C TRP A 69 10.41 5.23 1.24
N ASN A 70 11.22 5.67 0.28
CA ASN A 70 12.31 6.59 0.56
C ASN A 70 11.77 8.03 0.45
N PRO A 71 11.63 8.75 1.57
CA PRO A 71 11.05 10.09 1.56
C PRO A 71 12.01 11.12 0.95
N VAL A 72 13.31 10.85 0.86
CA VAL A 72 14.30 11.75 0.24
C VAL A 72 14.26 11.60 -1.28
N ARG A 73 14.21 10.36 -1.76
CA ARG A 73 14.18 10.05 -3.19
C ARG A 73 12.79 10.07 -3.81
N SER A 74 11.74 10.17 -2.98
CA SER A 74 10.33 10.12 -3.38
C SER A 74 9.96 8.86 -4.17
N SER A 75 10.59 7.73 -3.85
CA SER A 75 10.40 6.46 -4.55
C SER A 75 9.85 5.37 -3.64
N THR A 76 9.04 4.46 -4.18
CA THR A 76 8.73 3.20 -3.51
C THR A 76 9.99 2.34 -3.50
N GLU A 77 10.39 1.86 -2.33
CA GLU A 77 11.52 0.92 -2.18
C GLU A 77 11.04 -0.53 -2.07
N ASN A 78 9.88 -0.77 -1.46
CA ASN A 78 9.34 -2.11 -1.32
C ASN A 78 7.81 -2.12 -1.23
N ILE A 79 7.19 -3.21 -1.70
CA ILE A 79 5.76 -3.48 -1.59
C ILE A 79 5.61 -4.81 -0.84
N LEU A 80 5.09 -4.73 0.37
CA LEU A 80 4.76 -5.89 1.19
C LEU A 80 3.28 -6.19 0.99
N ARG A 81 2.96 -7.44 0.67
CA ARG A 81 1.59 -7.96 0.62
C ARG A 81 1.62 -9.39 1.10
N ALA A 82 0.57 -9.80 1.82
CA ALA A 82 0.38 -11.21 2.11
C ALA A 82 -0.05 -11.93 0.81
N GLU A 83 0.41 -13.16 0.63
CA GLU A 83 -0.09 -14.02 -0.45
C GLU A 83 -1.59 -14.23 -0.26
N ARG A 84 -2.36 -14.05 -1.32
CA ARG A 84 -3.80 -14.34 -1.24
C ARG A 84 -3.99 -15.85 -1.15
N PRO A 85 -4.97 -16.35 -0.39
CA PRO A 85 -5.14 -17.79 -0.16
C PRO A 85 -5.24 -18.66 -1.42
N TYR A 86 -5.65 -18.06 -2.54
CA TYR A 86 -5.87 -18.74 -3.81
C TYR A 86 -4.82 -18.38 -4.86
N GLU A 87 -3.92 -17.43 -4.60
CA GLU A 87 -2.90 -17.01 -5.56
C GLU A 87 -1.90 -18.15 -5.80
N GLY A 88 -1.78 -18.59 -7.05
CA GLY A 88 -0.95 -19.74 -7.41
C GLY A 88 -1.55 -21.10 -7.03
N MET A 89 -2.78 -21.16 -6.49
CA MET A 89 -3.44 -22.42 -6.19
C MET A 89 -3.72 -23.20 -7.48
N ASN A 90 -3.09 -24.37 -7.65
CA ASN A 90 -3.31 -25.22 -8.81
C ASN A 90 -4.67 -25.93 -8.71
N ILE A 91 -5.57 -25.66 -9.65
CA ILE A 91 -6.90 -26.30 -9.75
C ILE A 91 -7.02 -27.28 -10.94
N THR A 92 -5.90 -27.61 -11.60
CA THR A 92 -5.88 -28.56 -12.71
C THR A 92 -6.40 -29.93 -12.25
N GLY A 93 -7.40 -30.46 -12.97
CA GLY A 93 -7.97 -31.79 -12.71
C GLY A 93 -8.92 -31.89 -11.51
N VAL A 94 -9.26 -30.77 -10.87
CA VAL A 94 -10.26 -30.76 -9.77
C VAL A 94 -11.64 -31.14 -10.33
N THR A 95 -12.25 -32.17 -9.75
CA THR A 95 -13.61 -32.63 -10.07
C THR A 95 -14.63 -32.03 -9.10
N GLY A 96 -15.88 -31.89 -9.54
CA GLY A 96 -16.98 -31.40 -8.69
C GLY A 96 -17.14 -29.87 -8.61
N LEU A 97 -16.25 -29.09 -9.24
CA LEU A 97 -16.41 -27.64 -9.39
C LEU A 97 -17.14 -27.29 -10.69
N THR A 98 -18.03 -26.29 -10.62
CA THR A 98 -18.64 -25.67 -11.80
C THR A 98 -17.69 -24.70 -12.49
N GLU A 99 -17.94 -24.37 -13.75
CA GLU A 99 -17.17 -23.35 -14.48
C GLU A 99 -17.22 -21.99 -13.78
N ALA A 100 -18.37 -21.61 -13.22
CA ALA A 100 -18.49 -20.38 -12.44
C ALA A 100 -17.58 -20.40 -11.19
N GLN A 101 -17.49 -21.53 -10.49
CA GLN A 101 -16.61 -21.68 -9.32
C GLN A 101 -15.13 -21.60 -9.71
N LYS A 102 -14.73 -22.25 -10.82
CA LYS A 102 -13.37 -22.15 -11.35
C LYS A 102 -13.02 -20.72 -11.77
N MET A 103 -13.95 -20.01 -12.40
CA MET A 103 -13.77 -18.60 -12.77
C MET A 103 -13.60 -17.71 -11.55
N THR A 104 -14.37 -17.93 -10.48
CA THR A 104 -14.18 -17.23 -9.20
C THR A 104 -12.80 -17.52 -8.62
N LEU A 105 -12.36 -18.78 -8.57
CA LEU A 105 -11.03 -19.13 -8.05
C LEU A 105 -9.90 -18.50 -8.88
N LYS A 106 -10.00 -18.51 -10.21
CA LYS A 106 -9.05 -17.82 -11.10
C LYS A 106 -9.02 -16.31 -10.85
N ALA A 107 -10.18 -15.67 -10.63
CA ALA A 107 -10.25 -14.25 -10.27
C ALA A 107 -9.60 -13.95 -8.90
N LEU A 108 -9.51 -14.95 -8.02
CA LEU A 108 -8.80 -14.87 -6.74
C LEU A 108 -7.31 -15.23 -6.85
N GLY A 109 -6.84 -15.64 -8.04
CA GLY A 109 -5.42 -15.91 -8.35
C GLY A 109 -5.07 -17.38 -8.58
N ALA A 110 -6.04 -18.30 -8.59
CA ALA A 110 -5.79 -19.70 -8.87
C ALA A 110 -5.30 -19.91 -10.31
N ILE A 111 -4.49 -20.95 -10.52
CA ILE A 111 -3.92 -21.31 -11.81
C ILE A 111 -4.48 -22.65 -12.28
N GLU A 112 -4.75 -22.76 -13.58
CA GLU A 112 -5.15 -24.00 -14.25
C GLU A 112 -4.31 -24.08 -15.53
N SER A 113 -3.33 -24.98 -15.53
CA SER A 113 -2.41 -25.25 -16.65
C SER A 113 -2.60 -26.65 -17.18
#